data_AF-A0A9X1G7P3-F1
#
_entry.id   AF-A0A9X1G7P3-F1
#
_cell.length_a   1.000
_cell.length_b   1.000
_cell.length_c   1.000
_cell.angle_alpha   90.00
_cell.angle_beta   90.00
_cell.angle_gamma   90.00
#
_symmetry.space_group_name_H-M   'P 1'
#
loop_
_entity.id
_entity.type
_entity.pdbx_description
1 polymer ?
#
loop_
_entity_poly.entity_id
_entity_poly.type
_entity_poly.pdbx_seq_one_letter_code
_entity_poly.pdbx_strand_id
1 'polypeptide(L)'
;MEADKELEEKVKRESKRSEPYFIAAIFAQITGYIIYQYGHIYMLTLLAIPLFMVAIFSSAFLVYDDIKTEPDRIKVDKINKNDALLLKIDGVGLYFATVVMIGYDVIAIFKIILQGGV
;
A
#
# COMPACT_ATOMS: atom_id res chain seq x y z
N MET A 1 -10.91 -12.64 29.73
CA MET A 1 -9.44 -12.44 29.80
C MET A 1 -8.69 -13.31 28.78
N GLU A 2 -9.18 -14.50 28.42
CA GLU A 2 -8.59 -15.32 27.32
C GLU A 2 -8.94 -14.81 25.91
N ALA A 3 -10.18 -14.38 25.67
CA ALA A 3 -10.61 -13.86 24.36
C ALA A 3 -9.84 -12.59 23.91
N ASP A 4 -9.35 -11.77 24.86
CA ASP A 4 -8.55 -10.58 24.55
C ASP A 4 -7.10 -10.94 24.17
N LYS A 5 -6.52 -12.01 24.74
CA LYS A 5 -5.17 -12.50 24.39
C LYS A 5 -5.15 -13.17 23.01
N GLU A 6 -6.20 -13.93 22.69
CA GLU A 6 -6.33 -14.60 21.39
C GLU A 6 -6.52 -13.58 20.26
N LEU A 7 -7.21 -12.47 20.55
CA LEU A 7 -7.36 -11.34 19.64
C LEU A 7 -6.04 -10.57 19.44
N GLU A 8 -5.29 -10.29 20.51
CA GLU A 8 -3.97 -9.65 20.41
C GLU A 8 -2.99 -10.49 19.57
N GLU A 9 -2.98 -11.82 19.74
CA GLU A 9 -2.12 -12.68 18.94
C GLU A 9 -2.51 -12.68 17.46
N LYS A 10 -3.80 -12.67 17.13
CA LYS A 10 -4.26 -12.60 15.74
C LYS A 10 -3.85 -11.29 15.08
N VAL A 11 -4.12 -10.16 15.74
CA VAL A 11 -3.73 -8.82 15.25
C VAL A 11 -2.20 -8.74 15.06
N LYS A 12 -1.42 -9.30 15.99
CA LYS A 12 0.05 -9.30 15.91
C LYS A 12 0.59 -10.18 14.78
N ARG A 13 -0.06 -11.31 14.48
CA ARG A 13 0.32 -12.18 13.35
C ARG A 13 -0.03 -11.55 12.01
N GLU A 14 -1.18 -10.89 11.92
CA GLU A 14 -1.61 -10.21 10.69
C GLU A 14 -0.76 -8.96 10.43
N SER A 15 -0.51 -8.13 11.43
CA SER A 15 0.43 -6.99 11.33
C SER A 15 1.81 -7.43 10.82
N LYS A 16 2.37 -8.52 11.37
CA LYS A 16 3.67 -9.06 10.92
C LYS A 16 3.65 -9.57 9.47
N ARG A 17 2.48 -9.95 8.95
CA ARG A 17 2.33 -10.47 7.59
C ARG A 17 2.24 -9.33 6.56
N SER A 18 1.62 -8.21 6.93
CA SER A 18 1.42 -7.06 6.04
C SER A 18 2.63 -6.10 6.03
N GLU A 19 3.41 -6.04 7.12
CA GLU A 19 4.67 -5.26 7.24
C GLU A 19 5.63 -5.35 6.03
N PRO A 20 6.03 -6.55 5.54
CA PRO A 20 6.97 -6.63 4.41
C PRO A 20 6.41 -6.04 3.11
N TYR A 21 5.09 -6.12 2.88
CA TYR A 21 4.45 -5.53 1.71
C TYR A 21 4.40 -4.01 1.82
N PHE A 22 4.15 -3.47 3.02
CA PHE A 22 4.19 -2.03 3.27
C PHE A 22 5.58 -1.46 3.02
N ILE A 23 6.61 -2.13 3.55
CA ILE A 23 8.01 -1.76 3.32
C ILE A 23 8.34 -1.84 1.82
N ALA A 24 7.99 -2.95 1.16
CA ALA A 24 8.25 -3.12 -0.27
C ALA A 24 7.56 -2.06 -1.13
N ALA A 25 6.30 -1.71 -0.81
CA ALA A 25 5.55 -0.66 -1.50
C ALA A 25 6.28 0.69 -1.39
N ILE A 26 6.64 1.12 -0.18
CA ILE A 26 7.29 2.42 0.04
C ILE A 26 8.67 2.47 -0.61
N PHE A 27 9.50 1.44 -0.42
CA PHE A 27 10.85 1.44 -1.00
C PHE A 27 10.81 1.41 -2.52
N ALA A 28 9.92 0.61 -3.11
CA ALA A 28 9.75 0.57 -4.55
C ALA A 28 9.22 1.90 -5.10
N GLN A 29 8.28 2.54 -4.39
CA GLN A 29 7.73 3.85 -4.76
C GLN A 29 8.81 4.93 -4.79
N ILE A 30 9.56 5.07 -3.69
CA ILE A 30 10.60 6.10 -3.55
C ILE A 30 11.72 5.86 -4.57
N THR A 31 12.18 4.61 -4.69
CA THR A 31 13.28 4.28 -5.60
C THR A 31 12.86 4.48 -7.06
N GLY A 32 11.66 4.02 -7.43
CA GLY A 32 11.09 4.22 -8.76
C GLY A 32 10.92 5.70 -9.09
N TYR A 33 10.42 6.50 -8.14
CA TYR A 33 10.29 7.94 -8.28
C TYR A 33 11.63 8.64 -8.52
N ILE A 34 12.67 8.30 -7.75
CA ILE A 34 14.00 8.90 -7.89
C ILE A 34 14.58 8.58 -9.27
N ILE A 35 14.53 7.32 -9.69
CA ILE A 35 15.02 6.91 -11.01
C ILE A 35 14.24 7.59 -12.12
N TYR A 36 12.91 7.70 -11.99
CA TYR A 36 12.07 8.33 -12.98
C TYR A 36 12.35 9.83 -13.15
N GLN A 37 12.48 10.57 -12.04
CA GLN A 37 12.65 12.02 -12.08
C GLN A 37 14.08 12.48 -12.37
N TYR A 38 15.07 11.74 -11.88
CA TYR A 38 16.48 12.14 -11.97
C TYR A 38 17.29 11.27 -12.94
N GLY A 39 16.70 10.20 -13.47
CA GLY A 39 17.33 9.37 -14.49
C GLY A 39 17.39 10.09 -15.83
N HIS A 40 18.56 10.62 -16.17
CA HIS A 40 18.81 11.24 -17.48
C HIS A 40 19.10 10.23 -18.59
N ILE A 41 19.29 8.96 -18.23
CA ILE A 41 19.57 7.86 -19.18
C ILE A 41 18.30 7.03 -19.32
N TYR A 42 17.73 6.99 -20.52
CA TYR A 42 16.50 6.25 -20.79
C TYR A 42 16.55 4.79 -20.34
N MET A 43 17.67 4.10 -20.57
CA MET A 43 17.87 2.70 -20.15
C MET A 43 17.83 2.54 -18.62
N LEU A 44 18.26 3.55 -17.87
CA LEU A 44 18.15 3.57 -16.42
C LEU A 44 16.70 3.84 -15.99
N THR A 45 16.02 4.75 -16.68
CA THR A 45 14.60 5.07 -16.44
C THR A 45 13.68 3.86 -16.65
N LEU A 46 14.03 2.93 -17.55
CA LEU A 46 13.31 1.66 -17.72
C LEU A 46 13.29 0.80 -16.45
N LEU A 47 14.30 0.91 -15.58
CA LEU A 47 14.32 0.19 -14.29
C LEU A 47 13.26 0.73 -13.30
N ALA A 48 12.71 1.92 -13.53
CA ALA A 48 11.61 2.42 -12.71
C ALA A 48 10.30 1.66 -12.97
N ILE A 49 10.09 1.11 -14.17
CA ILE A 49 8.87 0.35 -14.50
C ILE A 49 8.67 -0.88 -13.58
N PRO A 50 9.64 -1.81 -13.42
CA PRO A 50 9.46 -2.93 -12.50
C PRO A 50 9.31 -2.48 -11.05
N LEU A 51 9.94 -1.37 -10.65
CA LEU A 51 9.76 -0.81 -9.29
C LEU A 51 8.33 -0.30 -9.08
N PHE A 52 7.79 0.48 -10.01
CA PHE A 52 6.40 0.93 -9.97
C PHE A 52 5.43 -0.26 -9.99
N MET A 53 5.70 -1.31 -10.77
CA MET A 53 4.89 -2.53 -10.72
C MET A 53 4.91 -3.18 -9.32
N VAL A 54 6.07 -3.30 -8.68
CA VAL A 54 6.18 -3.82 -7.31
C VAL A 54 5.43 -2.94 -6.31
N ALA A 55 5.48 -1.61 -6.47
CA ALA A 55 4.74 -0.68 -5.63
C ALA A 55 3.23 -0.86 -5.77
N ILE A 56 2.72 -0.97 -7.01
CA ILE A 56 1.31 -1.24 -7.31
C ILE A 56 0.86 -2.56 -6.70
N PHE A 57 1.58 -3.65 -6.95
CA PHE A 57 1.20 -4.98 -6.44
C PHE A 57 1.21 -5.02 -4.91
N SER A 58 2.26 -4.48 -4.29
CA SER A 58 2.37 -4.44 -2.83
C SER A 58 1.28 -3.60 -2.19
N SER A 59 0.96 -2.45 -2.79
CA SER A 59 -0.10 -1.55 -2.30
C SER A 59 -1.50 -2.14 -2.47
N ALA A 60 -1.77 -2.76 -3.62
CA ALA A 60 -3.03 -3.46 -3.87
C ALA A 60 -3.19 -4.66 -2.92
N PHE A 61 -2.11 -5.38 -2.63
CA PHE A 61 -2.13 -6.48 -1.68
C PHE A 61 -2.39 -5.99 -0.25
N LEU A 62 -1.79 -4.87 0.16
CA LEU A 62 -2.08 -4.26 1.47
C LEU A 62 -3.54 -3.87 1.63
N VAL A 63 -4.12 -3.23 0.62
CA VAL A 63 -5.55 -2.86 0.65
C VAL A 63 -6.44 -4.09 0.63
N TYR A 64 -6.11 -5.10 -0.18
CA TYR A 64 -6.85 -6.36 -0.19
C TYR A 64 -6.77 -7.10 1.14
N ASP A 65 -5.58 -7.15 1.75
CA ASP A 65 -5.36 -7.74 3.06
C ASP A 65 -6.09 -6.93 4.12
N ASP A 66 -6.04 -5.60 4.11
CA ASP A 66 -6.76 -4.74 5.05
C ASP A 66 -8.30 -4.88 4.93
N ILE A 67 -8.85 -4.95 3.72
CA ILE A 67 -10.29 -5.19 3.47
C ILE A 67 -10.70 -6.62 3.86
N LYS A 68 -9.84 -7.61 3.62
CA LYS A 68 -10.13 -9.02 3.95
C LYS A 68 -9.95 -9.31 5.45
N THR A 69 -9.06 -8.57 6.07
CA THR A 69 -8.67 -8.64 7.47
C THR A 69 -9.41 -7.60 8.31
N GLU A 70 -10.32 -6.85 7.68
CA GLU A 70 -11.22 -5.90 8.32
C GLU A 70 -11.77 -6.59 9.58
N PRO A 71 -11.35 -6.17 10.78
CA PRO A 71 -11.74 -6.78 12.04
C PRO A 71 -13.15 -6.32 12.42
N ASP A 72 -14.04 -6.25 11.42
CA ASP A 72 -15.36 -5.63 11.45
C ASP A 72 -16.39 -6.44 12.25
N ARG A 73 -15.95 -7.54 12.90
CA ARG A 73 -16.74 -8.23 13.91
C ARG A 73 -16.16 -8.22 15.32
N ILE A 74 -14.91 -7.79 15.52
CA ILE A 74 -14.29 -7.88 16.86
C ILE A 74 -13.90 -6.52 17.44
N LYS A 75 -13.62 -5.50 16.62
CA LYS A 75 -13.35 -4.14 17.14
C LYS A 75 -14.61 -3.29 17.33
N VAL A 76 -15.68 -3.53 16.60
CA VAL A 76 -16.88 -2.65 16.67
C VAL A 76 -17.68 -2.85 17.96
N ASP A 77 -17.65 -4.05 18.57
CA ASP A 77 -18.40 -4.32 19.81
C ASP A 77 -17.71 -3.80 21.09
N LYS A 78 -16.45 -3.36 21.02
CA LYS A 78 -15.68 -2.92 22.20
C LYS A 78 -15.18 -1.47 22.18
N ILE A 79 -15.36 -0.73 21.08
CA ILE A 79 -14.83 0.63 20.97
C ILE A 79 -15.98 1.63 20.81
N ASN A 80 -15.89 2.75 21.53
CA ASN A 80 -16.87 3.83 21.54
C ASN A 80 -17.21 4.29 20.10
N LYS A 81 -18.46 4.69 19.83
CA LYS A 81 -18.95 5.03 18.47
C LYS A 81 -18.06 6.04 17.72
N ASN A 82 -17.37 6.93 18.44
CA ASN A 82 -16.45 7.91 17.86
C ASN A 82 -15.14 7.28 17.35
N ASP A 83 -14.60 6.27 18.03
CA ASP A 83 -13.35 5.62 17.62
C ASP A 83 -13.58 4.65 16.45
N ALA A 84 -14.76 4.02 16.38
CA ALA A 84 -15.18 3.24 15.22
C ALA A 84 -15.33 4.12 13.96
N LEU A 85 -15.79 5.37 14.13
CA LEU A 85 -15.83 6.38 13.07
C LEU A 85 -14.42 6.81 12.64
N LEU A 86 -13.50 7.02 13.59
CA LEU A 86 -12.09 7.33 13.30
C LEU A 86 -11.41 6.19 12.54
N LEU A 87 -11.58 4.94 12.97
CA LEU A 87 -11.04 3.75 12.29
C LEU A 87 -11.56 3.61 10.85
N LYS A 88 -12.85 3.89 10.61
CA LYS A 88 -13.42 3.91 9.25
C LYS A 88 -12.85 5.04 8.39
N ILE A 89 -12.65 6.22 8.96
CA ILE A 89 -12.03 7.34 8.25
C ILE A 89 -10.57 7.02 7.91
N ASP A 90 -9.85 6.33 8.81
CA ASP A 90 -8.46 5.92 8.61
C ASP A 90 -8.33 4.88 7.47
N GLY A 91 -9.22 3.88 7.43
CA GLY A 91 -9.26 2.89 6.34
C GLY A 91 -9.63 3.49 4.97
N VAL A 92 -10.58 4.43 4.93
CA VAL A 92 -10.93 5.17 3.70
C VAL A 92 -9.78 6.06 3.24
N GLY A 93 -9.07 6.69 4.18
CA GLY A 93 -7.87 7.49 3.91
C GLY A 93 -6.75 6.65 3.31
N LEU A 94 -6.51 5.47 3.87
CA LEU A 94 -5.52 4.51 3.36
C LEU A 94 -5.88 4.05 1.94
N TYR A 95 -7.14 3.67 1.72
CA TYR A 95 -7.65 3.28 0.40
C TYR A 95 -7.46 4.39 -0.65
N PHE A 96 -7.86 5.61 -0.31
CA PHE A 96 -7.72 6.76 -1.20
C PHE A 96 -6.25 7.03 -1.53
N ALA A 97 -5.37 7.01 -0.52
CA ALA A 97 -3.92 7.20 -0.72
C ALA A 97 -3.33 6.12 -1.64
N THR A 98 -3.73 4.86 -1.48
CA THR A 98 -3.31 3.76 -2.36
C THR A 98 -3.76 3.98 -3.80
N VAL A 99 -5.01 4.37 -4.03
CA VAL A 99 -5.52 4.63 -5.39
C VAL A 99 -4.74 5.78 -6.06
N VAL A 100 -4.46 6.85 -5.33
CA VAL A 100 -3.66 7.98 -5.84
C VAL A 100 -2.23 7.53 -6.19
N MET A 101 -1.59 6.74 -5.34
CA MET A 101 -0.23 6.22 -5.60
C MET A 101 -0.21 5.31 -6.85
N ILE A 102 -1.15 4.37 -6.95
CA ILE A 102 -1.27 3.50 -8.13
C ILE A 102 -1.51 4.33 -9.40
N GLY A 103 -2.37 5.35 -9.33
CA GLY A 103 -2.63 6.25 -10.45
C GLY A 103 -1.37 6.98 -10.92
N TYR A 104 -0.55 7.46 -9.99
CA TYR A 104 0.74 8.07 -10.31
C TYR A 104 1.68 7.07 -11.01
N ASP A 105 1.81 5.86 -10.47
CA ASP A 105 2.70 4.82 -11.00
C ASP A 105 2.33 4.42 -12.43
N VAL A 106 1.03 4.24 -12.70
CA VAL A 106 0.53 3.94 -14.05
C VAL A 106 0.88 5.06 -15.02
N ILE A 107 0.64 6.32 -14.65
CA ILE A 107 0.98 7.48 -15.48
C ILE A 107 2.49 7.55 -15.74
N ALA A 108 3.31 7.31 -14.72
CA ALA A 108 4.76 7.32 -14.84
C ALA A 108 5.24 6.21 -15.81
N ILE A 109 4.72 4.99 -15.69
CA ILE A 109 5.02 3.87 -16.61
C ILE A 109 4.68 4.25 -18.06
N PHE A 110 3.48 4.78 -18.31
CA PHE A 110 3.10 5.20 -19.66
C PHE A 110 4.02 6.28 -20.21
N LYS A 111 4.40 7.27 -19.39
CA LYS A 111 5.35 8.31 -19.81
C LYS A 111 6.72 7.72 -20.16
N ILE A 112 7.24 6.79 -19.36
CA ILE A 112 8.52 6.14 -19.65
C ILE A 112 8.44 5.39 -20.99
N ILE A 113 7.38 4.60 -21.22
CA ILE A 113 7.21 3.83 -22.46
C ILE A 113 7.13 4.76 -23.68
N LEU A 114 6.34 5.83 -23.59
CA LEU A 114 6.16 6.78 -24.70
C LEU A 114 7.44 7.58 -24.99
N GLN A 115 8.28 7.82 -23.98
CA GLN A 115 9.50 8.61 -24.11
C GLN A 115 10.62 7.90 -24.88
N GLY A 116 10.66 6.57 -24.91
CA GLY A 116 11.58 5.83 -25.80
C GLY A 116 10.91 5.09 -26.95
N GLY A 117 9.66 5.42 -27.24
CA GLY A 117 9.00 5.12 -28.52
C GLY A 117 9.21 6.20 -29.59
N VAL A 118 10.02 7.22 -29.29
CA VAL A 118 10.51 8.27 -30.20
C VAL A 118 11.98 8.01 -30.48
#